data_AF-A0A935XWR5-F1
#
_entry.id   AF-A0A935XWR5-F1
#
_cell.length_a   1.000
_cell.length_b   1.000
_cell.length_c   1.000
_cell.angle_alpha   90.00
_cell.angle_beta   90.00
_cell.angle_gamma   90.00
#
_symmetry.space_group_name_H-M   'P 1'
#
loop_
_entity.id
_entity.type
_entity.pdbx_description
1 polymer ?
#
loop_
_entity_poly.entity_id
_entity_poly.type
_entity_poly.pdbx_seq_one_letter_code
_entity_poly.pdbx_strand_id
1 'polypeptide(L)'
;MKYIISSTCLFLIALCSAIPLYSQSITPLDSLKPDLDSLVLSGADLYVVSKDAIDEKVEYGARDSIRFDYLKRLIFLYGEAYIKYKTMQVHADFITIDMKSA
;
A
#
# COMPACT_ATOMS: atom_id res chain seq x y z
N MET A 1 -24.27 37.93 11.93
CA MET A 1 -23.98 37.53 13.32
C MET A 1 -22.48 37.37 13.45
N LYS A 2 -21.85 38.18 14.31
CA LYS A 2 -20.40 38.26 14.52
C LYS A 2 -20.10 37.74 15.93
N TYR A 3 -19.20 36.77 16.08
CA TYR A 3 -18.73 36.31 17.39
C TYR A 3 -17.36 36.96 17.66
N ILE A 4 -17.31 37.73 18.74
CA ILE A 4 -16.20 38.57 19.19
C ILE A 4 -15.79 38.07 20.58
N ILE A 5 -14.52 37.63 20.67
CA ILE A 5 -13.58 37.53 21.81
C ILE A 5 -13.83 36.48 22.92
N SER A 6 -12.83 35.64 23.16
CA SER A 6 -12.25 35.34 24.50
C SER A 6 -10.95 34.54 24.27
N SER A 7 -9.78 35.15 24.07
CA SER A 7 -8.97 35.90 25.06
C SER A 7 -8.73 35.19 26.39
N THR A 8 -8.53 33.87 26.37
CA THR A 8 -7.74 33.18 27.40
C THR A 8 -6.55 32.51 26.72
N CYS A 9 -5.56 33.34 26.42
CA CYS A 9 -4.18 32.94 26.35
C CYS A 9 -3.76 32.32 27.70
N LEU A 10 -2.67 31.56 27.70
CA LEU A 10 -1.91 31.15 28.88
C LEU A 10 -2.58 30.11 29.80
N PHE A 11 -2.43 28.83 29.44
CA PHE A 11 -1.76 27.91 30.37
C PHE A 11 -0.60 27.24 29.64
N LEU A 12 0.53 27.90 29.82
CA LEU A 12 1.89 27.44 29.61
C LEU A 12 2.17 26.28 30.60
N ILE A 13 3.12 25.42 30.22
CA ILE A 13 4.02 24.61 31.08
C ILE A 13 3.73 23.10 31.16
N ALA A 14 4.58 22.38 30.43
CA ALA A 14 5.30 21.17 30.81
C ALA A 14 4.51 19.89 31.12
N LEU A 15 4.43 19.03 30.10
CA LEU A 15 4.80 17.62 30.21
C LEU A 15 5.85 17.31 29.14
N CYS A 16 7.01 17.98 29.27
CA CYS A 16 8.27 17.48 28.77
C CYS A 16 8.78 16.51 29.84
N SER A 17 8.48 15.23 29.70
CA SER A 17 9.17 14.17 30.45
C SER A 17 9.53 13.05 29.49
N ALA A 18 10.74 13.18 28.94
CA ALA A 18 11.63 12.12 28.51
C ALA A 18 10.97 10.89 27.88
N ILE A 19 10.78 10.92 26.57
CA ILE A 19 10.81 9.67 25.79
C ILE A 19 12.31 9.36 25.62
N PRO A 20 12.88 8.32 26.25
CA PRO A 20 14.25 7.94 25.94
C PRO A 20 14.30 7.51 24.46
N LEU A 21 15.16 8.18 23.68
CA LEU A 21 15.55 7.69 22.36
C LEU A 21 16.23 6.34 22.55
N TYR A 22 15.51 5.28 22.21
CA TYR A 22 16.06 3.93 22.17
C TYR A 22 17.00 3.82 20.96
N SER A 23 18.30 3.83 21.23
CA SER A 23 19.34 3.54 20.24
C SER A 23 19.39 2.02 20.02
N GLN A 24 18.94 1.56 18.85
CA GLN A 24 19.12 0.17 18.43
C GLN A 24 20.54 0.02 17.88
N SER A 25 21.36 -0.81 18.54
CA SER A 25 22.66 -1.24 18.01
C SER A 25 22.43 -2.13 16.79
N ILE A 26 22.90 -1.69 15.62
CA ILE A 26 22.90 -2.50 14.40
C ILE A 26 23.97 -3.59 14.57
N THR A 27 23.54 -4.84 14.75
CA THR A 27 24.43 -6.00 14.66
C THR A 27 24.90 -6.18 13.22
N PRO A 28 26.18 -6.50 12.97
CA PRO A 28 26.65 -6.78 11.61
C PRO A 28 25.89 -7.99 11.05
N LEU A 29 25.31 -7.80 9.87
CA LEU A 29 24.66 -8.83 9.08
C LEU A 29 25.73 -9.79 8.55
N ASP A 30 25.84 -10.98 9.15
CA ASP A 30 26.68 -12.06 8.64
C ASP A 30 26.00 -12.69 7.41
N SER A 31 26.43 -12.24 6.23
CA SER A 31 25.84 -12.64 4.96
C SER A 31 26.52 -13.92 4.47
N LEU A 32 25.94 -15.07 4.81
CA LEU A 32 26.23 -16.31 4.08
C LEU A 32 25.91 -16.07 2.59
N LYS A 33 26.88 -16.34 1.72
CA LYS A 33 26.69 -16.19 0.27
C LYS A 33 25.59 -17.16 -0.19
N PRO A 34 24.53 -16.70 -0.87
CA PRO A 34 23.57 -17.60 -1.46
C PRO A 34 24.28 -18.41 -2.56
N ASP A 35 24.25 -19.73 -2.44
CA ASP A 35 24.62 -20.64 -3.51
C ASP A 35 23.63 -20.44 -4.66
N LEU A 36 24.14 -20.08 -5.85
CA LEU A 36 23.30 -19.79 -7.00
C LEU A 36 22.93 -21.13 -7.66
N ASP A 37 21.75 -21.65 -7.34
CA ASP A 37 21.17 -22.79 -8.04
C ASP A 37 21.00 -22.44 -9.53
N SER A 38 21.82 -23.10 -10.36
CA SER A 38 21.90 -22.86 -11.79
C SER A 38 20.71 -23.50 -12.52
N LEU A 39 19.57 -22.81 -12.50
CA LEU A 39 18.53 -22.98 -13.52
C LEU A 39 18.60 -21.79 -14.48
N VAL A 40 19.50 -21.89 -15.46
CA VAL A 40 19.54 -20.97 -16.60
C VAL A 40 18.39 -21.33 -17.53
N LEU A 41 17.24 -20.68 -17.32
CA LEU A 41 16.14 -20.70 -18.27
C LEU A 41 16.38 -19.61 -19.31
N SER A 42 16.95 -19.99 -20.45
CA SER A 42 17.05 -19.12 -21.63
C SER A 42 15.76 -19.20 -22.43
N GLY A 43 15.02 -18.10 -22.51
CA GLY A 43 13.93 -17.94 -23.47
C GLY A 43 12.81 -17.05 -22.95
N ALA A 44 12.48 -16.02 -23.72
CA ALA A 44 11.27 -15.21 -23.56
C ALA A 44 9.96 -15.98 -23.83
N ASP A 45 10.04 -17.29 -24.05
CA ASP A 45 8.95 -18.17 -24.52
C ASP A 45 8.42 -19.13 -23.42
N LEU A 46 8.59 -18.79 -22.14
CA LEU A 46 8.12 -19.63 -21.02
C LEU A 46 6.66 -19.36 -20.61
N TYR A 47 6.00 -18.37 -21.22
CA TYR A 47 4.60 -18.07 -20.95
C TYR A 47 3.93 -17.50 -22.22
N VAL A 48 2.84 -18.14 -22.67
CA VAL A 48 1.96 -17.55 -23.69
C VAL A 48 0.97 -16.65 -22.96
N VAL A 49 1.36 -15.39 -22.75
CA VAL A 49 0.45 -14.36 -22.27
C VAL A 49 -0.52 -14.04 -23.42
N SER A 50 -1.82 -14.20 -23.16
CA SER A 50 -2.84 -13.92 -24.18
C SER A 50 -2.77 -12.45 -24.60
N LYS A 51 -3.18 -12.14 -25.84
CA LYS A 51 -3.23 -10.74 -26.31
C LYS A 51 -4.17 -9.87 -25.48
N ASP A 52 -5.11 -10.50 -24.79
CA ASP A 52 -6.11 -9.85 -23.93
C ASP A 52 -5.66 -9.78 -22.46
N ALA A 53 -4.46 -10.26 -22.14
CA ALA A 53 -3.93 -10.15 -20.80
C ALA A 53 -3.63 -8.69 -20.45
N ILE A 54 -3.75 -8.39 -19.17
CA ILE A 54 -3.34 -7.11 -18.60
C ILE A 54 -1.82 -6.98 -18.81
N ASP A 55 -1.44 -6.09 -19.72
CA ASP A 55 -0.07 -5.81 -20.18
C ASP A 55 0.62 -4.67 -19.42
N GLU A 56 -0.14 -3.93 -18.61
CA GLU A 56 0.32 -2.78 -17.84
C GLU A 56 -0.12 -2.87 -16.38
N LYS A 57 0.62 -2.18 -15.50
CA LYS A 57 0.31 -2.14 -14.07
C LYS A 57 -1.06 -1.48 -13.83
N VAL A 58 -1.89 -2.15 -13.04
CA VAL A 58 -3.14 -1.57 -12.52
C VAL A 58 -2.83 -0.85 -11.20
N GLU A 59 -3.17 0.42 -11.10
CA GLU A 59 -3.12 1.17 -9.85
C GLU A 59 -4.51 1.19 -9.23
N TYR A 60 -4.60 0.95 -7.92
CA TYR A 60 -5.86 1.00 -7.19
C TYR A 60 -5.65 1.58 -5.81
N GLY A 61 -6.70 2.18 -5.24
CA GLY A 61 -6.63 2.76 -3.92
C GLY A 61 -7.99 3.16 -3.38
N ALA A 62 -8.00 3.59 -2.13
CA ALA A 62 -9.17 4.12 -1.44
C ALA A 62 -8.71 5.11 -0.36
N ARG A 63 -9.57 6.05 0.00
CA ARG A 63 -9.31 7.03 1.06
C ARG A 63 -9.44 6.42 2.45
N ASP A 64 -10.47 5.61 2.68
CA ASP A 64 -10.78 5.14 4.04
C ASP A 64 -10.05 3.84 4.38
N SER A 65 -10.27 2.77 3.60
CA SER A 65 -9.56 1.49 3.85
C SER A 65 -9.51 0.55 2.66
N ILE A 66 -8.48 -0.30 2.66
CA ILE A 66 -8.30 -1.41 1.75
C ILE A 66 -8.28 -2.69 2.58
N ARG A 67 -9.13 -3.67 2.26
CA ARG A 67 -9.18 -4.96 2.95
C ARG A 67 -8.98 -6.10 1.96
N PHE A 68 -8.09 -7.03 2.30
CA PHE A 68 -7.83 -8.22 1.50
C PHE A 68 -8.34 -9.47 2.23
N ASP A 69 -9.25 -10.21 1.60
CA ASP A 69 -9.68 -11.53 2.04
C ASP A 69 -8.89 -12.58 1.25
N TYR A 70 -7.87 -13.16 1.89
CA TYR A 70 -6.99 -14.16 1.28
C TYR A 70 -7.75 -15.44 0.90
N LEU A 71 -8.68 -15.90 1.75
CA LEU A 71 -9.42 -17.14 1.52
C LEU A 71 -10.34 -17.03 0.31
N LYS A 72 -10.99 -15.88 0.15
CA LYS A 72 -11.89 -15.62 -0.98
C LYS A 72 -11.19 -15.03 -2.20
N ARG A 73 -9.95 -14.54 -2.05
CA ARG A 73 -9.19 -13.79 -3.06
C ARG A 73 -9.92 -12.52 -3.52
N LEU A 74 -10.45 -11.77 -2.56
CA LEU A 74 -11.17 -10.53 -2.80
C LEU A 74 -10.43 -9.34 -2.20
N ILE A 75 -10.35 -8.24 -2.95
CA ILE A 75 -9.90 -6.94 -2.44
C ILE A 75 -11.11 -6.02 -2.35
N PHE A 76 -11.27 -5.36 -1.22
CA PHE A 76 -12.33 -4.40 -0.95
C PHE A 76 -11.72 -3.01 -0.74
N LEU A 77 -12.20 -2.02 -1.48
CA LEU A 77 -11.77 -0.63 -1.45
C LEU A 77 -12.93 0.24 -0.97
N TYR A 78 -12.76 0.95 0.16
CA TYR A 78 -13.82 1.73 0.80
C TYR A 78 -13.49 3.23 0.84
N GLY A 79 -14.47 4.05 0.45
CA GLY A 79 -14.44 5.51 0.53
C GLY A 79 -13.54 6.11 -0.53
N GLU A 80 -14.12 6.85 -1.49
CA GLU A 80 -13.40 7.45 -2.62
C GLU A 80 -12.43 6.46 -3.30
N ALA A 81 -12.91 5.25 -3.57
CA ALA A 81 -12.14 4.20 -4.21
C ALA A 81 -11.87 4.54 -5.68
N TYR A 82 -10.67 4.18 -6.15
CA TYR A 82 -10.27 4.41 -7.53
C TYR A 82 -9.48 3.24 -8.11
N ILE A 83 -9.61 3.07 -9.43
CA ILE A 83 -8.77 2.19 -10.25
C ILE A 83 -8.28 2.99 -11.45
N LYS A 84 -6.98 2.88 -11.76
CA LYS A 84 -6.36 3.42 -12.97
C LYS A 84 -5.70 2.29 -13.75
N TYR A 85 -6.03 2.20 -15.03
CA TYR A 85 -5.40 1.28 -15.96
C TYR A 85 -5.30 1.96 -17.32
N LYS A 86 -4.07 2.14 -17.83
CA LYS A 86 -3.80 2.92 -19.04
C LYS A 86 -4.45 4.31 -18.95
N THR A 87 -5.38 4.60 -19.85
CA THR A 87 -6.13 5.86 -19.89
C THR A 87 -7.47 5.79 -19.15
N MET A 88 -7.85 4.61 -18.65
CA MET A 88 -9.10 4.40 -17.92
C MET A 88 -8.94 4.80 -16.45
N GLN A 89 -9.91 5.55 -15.95
CA GLN A 89 -10.06 5.89 -14.55
C GLN A 89 -11.47 5.57 -14.09
N VAL A 90 -11.58 4.75 -13.05
CA VAL A 90 -12.85 4.36 -12.43
C VAL A 90 -12.84 4.90 -11.01
N HIS A 91 -13.92 5.60 -10.63
CA HIS A 91 -14.12 6.13 -9.29
C HIS A 91 -15.47 5.66 -8.74
N ALA A 92 -15.50 5.28 -7.48
CA ALA A 92 -16.73 4.90 -6.79
C ALA A 92 -16.57 5.01 -5.26
N ASP A 93 -17.68 5.01 -4.53
CA ASP A 93 -17.63 4.97 -3.06
C ASP A 93 -17.14 3.62 -2.53
N PHE A 94 -17.37 2.54 -3.28
CA PHE A 94 -16.96 1.19 -2.95
C PHE A 94 -16.63 0.38 -4.20
N ILE A 95 -15.50 -0.34 -4.19
CA ILE A 95 -15.09 -1.24 -5.27
C ILE A 95 -14.70 -2.59 -4.66
N THR A 96 -15.15 -3.68 -5.30
CA THR A 96 -14.68 -5.04 -5.02
C THR A 96 -13.92 -5.57 -6.23
N ILE A 97 -12.72 -6.10 -6.01
CA ILE A 97 -11.88 -6.73 -7.03
C ILE A 97 -11.83 -8.22 -6.73
N ASP A 98 -12.25 -9.03 -7.69
CA ASP A 98 -12.12 -10.49 -7.64
C ASP A 98 -10.83 -10.93 -8.33
N MET A 99 -9.95 -11.59 -7.58
CA MET A 99 -8.66 -12.10 -8.06
C MET A 99 -8.73 -13.59 -8.42
N LYS A 100 -9.92 -14.18 -8.48
CA LYS A 100 -10.10 -15.49 -9.10
C LYS A 100 -9.91 -15.34 -10.60
N SER A 101 -8.92 -16.06 -11.12
CA SER A 101 -8.49 -16.11 -12.54
C SER A 101 -7.38 -15.11 -12.94
N ALA A 102 -6.57 -14.62 -11.98
CA ALA A 102 -5.23 -14.14 -12.29
C ALA A 102 -4.26 -15.31 -12.50
#